data_AF-A0A4Z2BU11-F1
#
_entry.id   AF-A0A4Z2BU11-F1
#
_cell.length_a   1.000
_cell.length_b   1.000
_cell.length_c   1.000
_cell.angle_alpha   90.00
_cell.angle_beta   90.00
_cell.angle_gamma   90.00
#
_symmetry.space_group_name_H-M   'P 1'
#
loop_
_entity.id
_entity.type
_entity.pdbx_description
1 polymer ?
#
loop_
_entity_poly.entity_id
_entity_poly.type
_entity_poly.pdbx_seq_one_letter_code
_entity_poly.pdbx_strand_id
1 'polypeptide(L)'
;MEAINRADLQDTDMEAIMDTIVDSLFCFFVTLGAVPIIRCPRGNAAEMVAVKLDKKLRENLRDARNSLFTGDNMASGQFSFQRPLFVLVDRNIDMATPLHHTWTYQALIHDVLDFQLNRVVIEEGAGAEPSPAGARPKKKNKKTYDLTAADRFWQKHKGSPFPEVAESVQEELDTYRAQEDEVKRLKSIMKRLIDLHTNVATAVLDHIK
;
A
#
# COMPACT_ATOMS: atom_id res chain seq x y z
N MET A 1 -16.09 4.22 -11.93
CA MET A 1 -15.02 4.43 -12.92
C MET A 1 -15.73 4.71 -14.23
N GLU A 2 -15.72 5.95 -14.70
CA GLU A 2 -16.33 6.31 -15.98
C GLU A 2 -15.49 5.72 -17.10
N ALA A 3 -16.12 4.92 -17.97
CA ALA A 3 -15.43 4.23 -19.04
C ALA A 3 -15.39 5.12 -20.29
N ILE A 4 -14.18 5.57 -20.66
CA ILE A 4 -13.91 6.43 -21.83
C ILE A 4 -14.38 5.78 -23.14
N ASN A 5 -14.48 4.45 -23.19
CA ASN A 5 -14.88 3.68 -24.38
C ASN A 5 -16.38 3.37 -24.45
N ARG A 6 -17.22 4.08 -23.69
CA ARG A 6 -18.68 3.92 -23.76
C ARG A 6 -19.22 4.51 -25.06
N ALA A 7 -20.09 3.76 -25.75
CA ALA A 7 -20.68 4.18 -27.03
C ALA A 7 -21.64 5.38 -26.88
N ASP A 8 -22.18 5.60 -25.69
CA ASP A 8 -23.09 6.69 -25.35
C ASP A 8 -22.40 7.89 -24.70
N LEU A 9 -21.06 7.89 -24.62
CA LEU A 9 -20.30 8.98 -24.04
C LEU A 9 -20.31 10.20 -24.97
N GLN A 10 -20.70 11.36 -24.47
CA GLN A 10 -20.66 12.60 -25.23
C GLN A 10 -19.26 13.21 -25.24
N ASP A 11 -18.92 13.96 -26.29
CA ASP A 11 -17.64 14.67 -26.39
C ASP A 11 -17.39 15.60 -25.19
N THR A 12 -18.45 16.22 -24.67
CA THR A 12 -18.38 17.08 -23.47
C THR A 12 -18.02 16.30 -22.21
N ASP A 13 -18.55 15.08 -22.07
CA ASP A 13 -18.25 14.21 -20.92
C ASP A 13 -16.81 13.71 -21.01
N MET A 14 -16.38 13.32 -22.21
CA MET A 14 -14.99 12.93 -22.46
C MET A 14 -14.04 14.07 -22.10
N GLU A 15 -14.34 15.30 -22.53
CA GLU A 15 -13.54 16.49 -22.23
C GLU A 15 -13.44 16.74 -20.71
N ALA A 16 -14.56 16.62 -19.97
CA ALA A 16 -14.59 16.78 -18.53
C ALA A 16 -13.78 15.69 -17.78
N ILE A 17 -13.85 14.45 -18.24
CA ILE A 17 -13.02 13.34 -17.70
C ILE A 17 -11.53 13.66 -17.94
N MET A 18 -11.17 14.09 -19.15
CA MET A 18 -9.79 14.44 -19.49
C MET A 18 -9.28 15.59 -18.61
N ASP A 19 -10.08 16.64 -18.41
CA ASP A 19 -9.71 17.79 -17.58
C ASP A 19 -9.50 17.38 -16.11
N THR A 20 -10.36 16.50 -15.59
CA THR A 20 -10.21 15.95 -14.23
C THR A 20 -8.89 15.18 -14.07
N ILE A 21 -8.51 14.37 -15.07
CA ILE A 21 -7.24 13.64 -15.08
C ILE A 21 -6.06 14.62 -15.17
N VAL A 22 -6.13 15.61 -16.06
CA VAL A 22 -5.09 16.63 -16.25
C VAL A 22 -4.87 17.43 -14.98
N ASP A 23 -5.94 17.85 -14.30
CA ASP A 23 -5.88 18.59 -13.04
C ASP A 23 -5.25 17.77 -11.92
N SER A 24 -5.63 16.50 -11.82
CA SER A 24 -5.06 15.58 -10.82
C SER A 24 -3.56 15.35 -11.05
N LEU A 25 -3.16 15.12 -12.30
CA LEU A 25 -1.75 14.94 -12.68
C LEU A 25 -0.96 16.23 -12.47
N PHE A 26 -1.53 17.38 -12.79
CA PHE A 26 -0.91 18.67 -12.54
C PHE A 26 -0.64 18.88 -11.04
N CYS A 27 -1.64 18.67 -10.19
CA CYS A 27 -1.49 18.74 -8.73
C CYS A 27 -0.44 17.77 -8.20
N PHE A 28 -0.36 16.56 -8.75
CA PHE A 28 0.68 15.59 -8.43
C PHE A 28 2.09 16.14 -8.72
N PHE A 29 2.31 16.71 -9.92
CA PHE A 29 3.63 17.26 -10.28
C PHE A 29 3.99 18.53 -9.52
N VAL A 30 2.99 19.36 -9.17
CA VAL A 30 3.18 20.50 -8.26
C VAL A 30 3.61 20.01 -6.87
N THR A 31 2.93 19.00 -6.32
CA THR A 31 3.28 18.42 -5.01
C THR A 31 4.65 17.77 -5.02
N LEU A 32 5.01 17.10 -6.12
CA LEU A 32 6.33 16.51 -6.32
C LEU A 32 7.42 17.58 -6.50
N GLY A 33 7.06 18.81 -6.87
CA GLY A 33 7.99 19.87 -7.20
C GLY A 33 8.85 19.55 -8.43
N ALA A 34 8.28 18.88 -9.44
CA ALA A 34 9.05 18.45 -10.61
C ALA A 34 8.26 18.60 -11.91
N VAL A 35 8.94 19.08 -12.96
CA VAL A 35 8.38 19.19 -14.31
C VAL A 35 8.84 18.00 -15.17
N PRO A 36 7.95 17.03 -15.49
CA PRO A 36 8.34 15.81 -16.18
C PRO A 36 8.58 16.02 -17.68
N ILE A 37 9.30 15.10 -18.32
CA ILE A 37 9.28 14.89 -19.76
C ILE A 37 8.13 13.94 -20.08
N ILE A 38 7.15 14.40 -20.87
CA ILE A 38 5.95 13.62 -21.19
C ILE A 38 6.17 12.76 -22.45
N ARG A 39 5.76 11.49 -22.40
CA ARG A 39 5.72 10.55 -23.53
C ARG A 39 4.41 9.78 -23.52
N CYS A 40 3.82 9.58 -24.70
CA CYS A 40 2.60 8.78 -24.87
C CYS A 40 2.53 8.19 -26.30
N PRO A 41 1.79 7.08 -26.49
CA PRO A 41 1.31 6.68 -27.82
C PRO A 41 0.43 7.76 -28.45
N ARG A 42 0.33 7.75 -29.79
CA ARG A 42 -0.52 8.69 -30.55
C ARG A 42 -1.87 8.07 -30.88
N GLY A 43 -2.86 8.93 -31.11
CA GLY A 43 -4.17 8.60 -31.66
C GLY A 43 -5.20 8.12 -30.64
N ASN A 44 -5.01 8.41 -29.34
CA ASN A 44 -5.90 7.91 -28.30
C ASN A 44 -5.94 8.85 -27.08
N ALA A 45 -6.68 8.49 -26.03
CA ALA A 45 -6.93 9.34 -24.86
C ALA A 45 -5.64 9.75 -24.13
N ALA A 46 -4.62 8.89 -24.07
CA ALA A 46 -3.33 9.25 -23.49
C ALA A 46 -2.69 10.47 -24.19
N GLU A 47 -2.85 10.63 -25.51
CA GLU A 47 -2.33 11.81 -26.23
C GLU A 47 -3.09 13.08 -25.84
N MET A 48 -4.42 13.00 -25.72
CA MET A 48 -5.24 14.14 -25.31
C MET A 48 -4.86 14.65 -23.92
N VAL A 49 -4.71 13.74 -22.95
CA VAL A 49 -4.23 14.08 -21.60
C VAL A 49 -2.83 14.66 -21.65
N ALA A 50 -1.92 14.05 -22.41
CA ALA A 50 -0.52 14.49 -22.50
C ALA A 50 -0.39 15.92 -23.06
N VAL A 51 -1.11 16.25 -24.14
CA VAL A 51 -1.10 17.57 -24.77
C VAL A 51 -1.67 18.63 -23.83
N LYS A 52 -2.81 18.34 -23.18
CA LYS A 52 -3.42 19.25 -22.21
C LYS A 52 -2.54 19.49 -20.98
N LEU A 53 -1.94 18.43 -20.44
CA LEU A 53 -1.01 18.53 -19.31
C LEU A 53 0.24 19.33 -19.67
N ASP A 54 0.85 19.08 -20.84
CA ASP A 54 2.01 19.85 -21.33
C ASP A 54 1.66 21.34 -21.46
N LYS A 55 0.50 21.66 -22.05
CA LYS A 55 0.00 23.04 -22.15
C LYS A 55 -0.14 23.68 -20.76
N LYS A 56 -0.83 23.01 -19.82
CA LYS A 56 -1.07 23.51 -18.46
C LYS A 56 0.22 23.73 -17.68
N LEU A 57 1.19 22.82 -17.81
CA LEU A 57 2.52 22.97 -17.21
C LEU A 57 3.27 24.18 -17.80
N ARG A 58 3.29 24.34 -19.13
CA ARG A 58 3.96 25.48 -19.79
C ARG A 58 3.34 26.82 -19.42
N GLU A 59 2.03 26.90 -19.33
CA GLU A 59 1.31 28.12 -18.96
C GLU A 59 1.65 28.55 -17.53
N ASN A 60 1.68 27.61 -16.58
CA ASN A 60 2.05 27.89 -15.19
C ASN A 60 3.54 28.23 -15.01
N LEU A 61 4.43 27.67 -15.82
CA LEU A 61 5.86 28.00 -15.77
C LEU A 61 6.19 29.35 -16.41
N ARG A 62 5.35 29.84 -17.34
CA ARG A 62 5.52 31.17 -17.95
C ARG A 62 5.23 32.30 -16.97
N ASP A 63 4.30 32.10 -16.05
CA ASP A 63 3.97 33.08 -15.01
C ASP A 63 4.93 32.96 -13.81
N ALA A 64 6.13 33.53 -13.96
CA ALA A 64 7.17 33.51 -12.94
C ALA A 64 6.77 34.17 -11.60
N ARG A 65 5.67 34.95 -11.56
CA ARG A 65 5.18 35.58 -10.33
C ARG A 65 4.23 34.67 -9.54
N ASN A 66 3.61 33.68 -10.18
CA ASN A 66 2.65 32.74 -9.57
C ASN A 66 3.00 31.27 -9.82
N SER A 67 4.26 30.96 -10.17
CA SER A 67 4.66 29.59 -10.47
C SER A 67 4.44 28.69 -9.25
N LEU A 68 3.54 27.72 -9.37
CA LEU A 68 3.29 26.73 -8.33
C LEU A 68 4.47 25.77 -8.12
N PHE A 69 5.49 25.84 -8.98
CA PHE A 69 6.72 25.04 -8.94
C PHE A 69 7.89 25.76 -8.24
N THR A 70 7.62 26.78 -7.41
CA THR A 70 8.66 27.56 -6.71
C THR A 70 8.43 27.74 -5.21
N GLY A 71 7.54 26.95 -4.59
CA GLY A 71 7.29 27.03 -3.14
C GLY A 71 8.53 26.68 -2.29
N ASP A 72 8.64 27.24 -1.09
CA ASP A 72 9.79 27.22 -0.14
C ASP A 72 10.48 25.86 0.14
N ASN A 73 9.90 24.73 -0.27
CA ASN A 73 10.53 23.40 -0.21
C ASN A 73 11.32 23.03 -1.48
N MET A 74 11.27 23.86 -2.52
CA MET A 74 11.99 23.66 -3.76
C MET A 74 13.25 24.51 -3.73
N ALA A 75 14.35 23.90 -3.31
CA ALA A 75 15.67 24.51 -3.44
C ALA A 75 15.83 25.05 -4.87
N SER A 76 16.29 26.28 -4.95
CA SER A 76 16.45 27.14 -6.14
C SER A 76 17.46 26.60 -7.17
N GLY A 77 17.33 25.32 -7.55
CA GLY A 77 18.21 24.55 -8.43
C GLY A 77 17.57 23.26 -8.98
N GLN A 78 16.27 23.00 -8.77
CA GLN A 78 15.57 21.80 -9.24
C GLN A 78 15.02 21.85 -10.68
N PHE A 79 15.36 22.89 -11.47
CA PHE A 79 15.56 22.71 -12.91
C PHE A 79 16.85 21.90 -13.17
N SER A 80 17.08 20.86 -12.36
CA SER A 80 18.25 20.00 -12.44
C SER A 80 18.26 19.35 -13.82
N PHE A 81 19.44 18.95 -14.29
CA PHE A 81 19.63 18.19 -15.52
C PHE A 81 18.88 16.83 -15.52
N GLN A 82 18.11 16.50 -14.48
CA GLN A 82 17.37 15.26 -14.29
C GLN A 82 15.87 15.54 -14.13
N ARG A 83 15.17 15.72 -15.25
CA ARG A 83 13.70 15.75 -15.29
C ARG A 83 13.15 14.31 -15.28
N PRO A 84 12.13 13.99 -14.46
CA PRO A 84 11.54 12.65 -14.47
C PRO A 84 10.84 12.40 -15.80
N LEU A 85 10.89 11.15 -16.29
CA LEU A 85 10.11 10.71 -17.45
C LEU A 85 8.70 10.32 -16.98
N PHE A 86 7.67 10.91 -17.58
CA PHE A 86 6.28 10.53 -17.37
C PHE A 86 5.72 9.88 -18.64
N VAL A 87 5.39 8.60 -18.55
CA VAL A 87 4.84 7.80 -19.66
C VAL A 87 3.35 7.60 -19.43
N LEU A 88 2.51 8.12 -20.34
CA LEU A 88 1.08 7.84 -20.35
C LEU A 88 0.78 6.77 -21.38
N VAL A 89 0.00 5.77 -20.97
CA VAL A 89 -0.46 4.68 -21.83
C VAL A 89 -1.94 4.44 -21.61
N ASP A 90 -2.64 4.11 -22.68
CA ASP A 90 -4.01 3.59 -22.61
C ASP A 90 -3.98 2.09 -22.25
N ARG A 91 -5.02 1.62 -21.55
CA ARG A 91 -5.10 0.21 -21.10
C ARG A 91 -5.05 -0.80 -22.27
N ASN A 92 -5.43 -0.39 -23.48
CA ASN A 92 -5.43 -1.24 -24.66
C ASN A 92 -4.03 -1.73 -25.09
N ILE A 93 -2.95 -1.15 -24.57
CA ILE A 93 -1.58 -1.63 -24.83
C ILE A 93 -1.37 -3.06 -24.33
N ASP A 94 -2.12 -3.47 -23.30
CA ASP A 94 -2.09 -4.81 -22.74
C ASP A 94 -3.43 -5.07 -22.03
N MET A 95 -4.25 -5.96 -22.56
CA MET A 95 -5.51 -6.36 -21.93
C MET A 95 -5.39 -7.70 -21.19
N ALA A 96 -4.27 -8.41 -21.35
CA ALA A 96 -4.10 -9.76 -20.85
C ALA A 96 -3.67 -9.76 -19.37
N THR A 97 -2.71 -8.91 -18.99
CA THR A 97 -2.19 -8.90 -17.62
C THR A 97 -3.25 -8.65 -16.53
N PRO A 98 -4.23 -7.75 -16.67
CA PRO A 98 -5.27 -7.55 -15.65
C PRO A 98 -6.20 -8.75 -15.48
N LEU A 99 -6.27 -9.63 -16.47
CA LEU A 99 -7.08 -10.85 -16.45
C LEU A 99 -6.27 -12.09 -16.01
N HIS A 100 -4.96 -11.94 -15.86
CA HIS A 100 -4.08 -13.04 -15.52
C HIS A 100 -3.99 -13.20 -14.00
N HIS A 101 -4.49 -14.33 -13.48
CA HIS A 101 -4.33 -14.70 -12.07
C HIS A 101 -2.86 -15.04 -11.78
N THR A 102 -2.15 -14.08 -11.20
CA THR A 102 -0.77 -14.29 -10.78
C THR A 102 -0.71 -14.95 -9.40
N TRP A 103 0.33 -15.73 -9.15
CA TRP A 103 0.51 -16.48 -7.90
C TRP A 103 1.35 -15.74 -6.85
N THR A 104 1.50 -14.42 -6.99
CA THR A 104 2.16 -13.60 -5.97
C THR A 104 1.22 -13.32 -4.82
N TYR A 105 1.76 -13.13 -3.62
CA TYR A 105 0.97 -13.01 -2.41
C TYR A 105 -0.04 -11.85 -2.46
N GLN A 106 0.39 -10.67 -2.91
CA GLN A 106 -0.47 -9.51 -3.03
C GLN A 106 -1.58 -9.68 -4.05
N ALA A 107 -1.26 -10.24 -5.22
CA ALA A 107 -2.26 -10.43 -6.27
C ALA A 107 -3.31 -11.45 -5.85
N LEU A 108 -2.90 -12.58 -5.25
CA LEU A 108 -3.84 -13.58 -4.75
C LEU A 108 -4.74 -13.04 -3.63
N ILE A 109 -4.20 -12.23 -2.71
CA ILE A 109 -5.03 -11.55 -1.71
C ILE A 109 -6.06 -10.65 -2.38
N HIS A 110 -5.65 -9.85 -3.37
CA HIS A 110 -6.54 -8.94 -4.08
C HIS A 110 -7.61 -9.68 -4.91
N ASP A 111 -7.26 -10.82 -5.50
CA ASP A 111 -8.15 -11.59 -6.38
C ASP A 111 -9.17 -12.44 -5.59
N VAL A 112 -8.76 -13.00 -4.45
CA VAL A 112 -9.53 -14.02 -3.72
C VAL A 112 -10.22 -13.47 -2.48
N LEU A 113 -9.70 -12.41 -1.86
CA LEU A 113 -10.24 -11.83 -0.62
C LEU A 113 -10.83 -10.44 -0.87
N ASP A 114 -11.68 -9.98 0.05
CA ASP A 114 -12.17 -8.60 0.03
C ASP A 114 -11.06 -7.66 0.50
N PHE A 115 -10.32 -7.12 -0.47
CA PHE A 115 -9.17 -6.24 -0.25
C PHE A 115 -9.43 -4.84 -0.80
N GLN A 116 -9.59 -3.87 0.10
CA GLN A 116 -9.87 -2.48 -0.26
C GLN A 116 -9.07 -1.54 0.62
N LEU A 117 -8.49 -0.47 0.05
CA LEU A 117 -7.74 0.54 0.82
C LEU A 117 -6.64 -0.06 1.72
N ASN A 118 -5.92 -1.06 1.22
CA ASN A 118 -4.91 -1.83 1.97
C ASN A 118 -5.44 -2.61 3.17
N ARG A 119 -6.73 -2.95 3.18
CA ARG A 119 -7.38 -3.72 4.24
C ARG A 119 -8.00 -4.99 3.69
N VAL A 120 -7.70 -6.12 4.33
CA VAL A 120 -8.26 -7.43 4.00
C VAL A 120 -9.36 -7.78 5.00
N VAL A 121 -10.49 -8.27 4.51
CA VAL A 121 -11.57 -8.83 5.33
C VAL A 121 -11.68 -10.34 5.12
N ILE A 122 -11.61 -11.10 6.21
CA ILE A 122 -11.71 -12.56 6.22
C ILE A 122 -13.00 -12.96 6.94
N GLU A 123 -13.86 -13.74 6.28
CA GLU A 123 -15.06 -14.31 6.88
C GLU A 123 -14.72 -15.65 7.56
N GLU A 124 -14.80 -15.72 8.88
CA GLU A 124 -14.70 -16.99 9.61
C GLU A 124 -16.05 -17.72 9.53
N GLY A 125 -16.08 -18.87 8.85
CA GLY A 125 -17.25 -19.77 8.81
C GLY A 125 -17.70 -20.26 7.44
N ALA A 126 -16.96 -19.99 6.35
CA ALA A 126 -17.33 -20.40 4.99
C ALA A 126 -17.29 -21.92 4.71
N GLY A 127 -16.90 -22.75 5.69
CA GLY A 127 -16.94 -24.21 5.61
C GLY A 127 -18.08 -24.87 6.39
N ALA A 128 -19.00 -24.11 6.97
CA ALA A 128 -20.13 -24.68 7.69
C ALA A 128 -21.25 -25.04 6.69
N GLU A 129 -21.52 -26.35 6.58
CA GLU A 129 -22.70 -26.99 5.98
C GLU A 129 -23.96 -26.10 5.97
N PRO A 130 -24.79 -26.17 4.91
CA PRO A 130 -26.03 -25.40 4.84
C PRO A 130 -26.85 -25.67 6.10
N SER A 131 -27.05 -24.61 6.90
CA SER A 131 -27.85 -24.73 8.11
C SER A 131 -29.26 -25.18 7.73
N PRO A 132 -29.86 -26.16 8.46
CA PRO A 132 -31.19 -26.65 8.13
C PRO A 132 -32.19 -25.50 8.06
N ALA A 133 -33.11 -25.59 7.09
CA ALA A 133 -34.13 -24.58 6.82
C ALA A 133 -34.88 -24.23 8.12
N GLY A 134 -34.75 -22.99 8.58
CA GLY A 134 -35.38 -22.49 9.80
C GLY A 134 -34.43 -22.05 10.92
N ALA A 135 -33.11 -22.27 10.81
CA ALA A 135 -32.15 -21.77 11.79
C ALA A 135 -31.89 -20.25 11.64
N ARG A 136 -31.88 -19.51 12.76
CA ARG A 136 -31.46 -18.09 12.82
C ARG A 136 -30.08 -17.93 12.12
N PRO A 137 -29.86 -16.89 11.29
CA PRO A 137 -28.58 -16.70 10.62
C PRO A 137 -27.46 -16.63 11.66
N LYS A 138 -26.53 -17.59 11.63
CA LYS A 138 -25.30 -17.53 12.43
C LYS A 138 -24.57 -16.25 12.02
N LYS A 139 -24.27 -15.41 13.01
CA LYS A 139 -23.52 -14.18 12.82
C LYS A 139 -22.12 -14.57 12.30
N LYS A 140 -21.87 -14.34 11.01
CA LYS A 140 -20.55 -14.55 10.41
C LYS A 140 -19.56 -13.62 11.11
N ASN A 141 -18.56 -14.17 11.78
CA ASN A 141 -17.50 -13.36 12.36
C ASN A 141 -16.59 -12.90 11.23
N LYS A 142 -16.50 -11.58 11.04
CA LYS A 142 -15.56 -10.98 10.08
C LYS A 142 -14.36 -10.48 10.85
N LYS A 143 -13.16 -10.87 10.43
CA LYS A 143 -11.90 -10.31 10.91
C LYS A 143 -11.32 -9.40 9.84
N THR A 144 -10.73 -8.30 10.28
CA THR A 144 -10.20 -7.26 9.40
C THR A 144 -8.75 -7.02 9.75
N TYR A 145 -7.90 -6.96 8.74
CA TYR A 145 -6.45 -6.78 8.86
C TYR A 145 -5.98 -5.64 7.95
N ASP A 146 -5.21 -4.70 8.49
CA ASP A 146 -4.65 -3.58 7.74
C ASP A 146 -3.20 -3.89 7.32
N LEU A 147 -2.94 -3.94 6.01
CA LEU A 147 -1.64 -4.23 5.40
C LEU A 147 -0.88 -2.93 5.12
N THR A 148 -0.26 -2.37 6.14
CA THR A 148 0.35 -1.02 6.09
C THR A 148 1.82 -1.02 5.64
N ALA A 149 2.37 0.17 5.41
CA ALA A 149 3.80 0.35 5.16
C ALA A 149 4.69 -0.02 6.36
N ALA A 150 4.13 -0.07 7.57
CA ALA A 150 4.86 -0.45 8.79
C ALA A 150 4.99 -1.98 8.94
N ASP A 151 4.15 -2.75 8.25
CA ASP A 151 4.22 -4.21 8.24
C ASP A 151 5.44 -4.66 7.43
N ARG A 152 6.50 -5.07 8.14
CA ARG A 152 7.77 -5.49 7.55
C ARG A 152 7.64 -6.78 6.76
N PHE A 153 6.81 -7.72 7.23
CA PHE A 153 6.59 -8.98 6.54
C PHE A 153 5.90 -8.72 5.20
N TRP A 154 4.83 -7.91 5.22
CA TRP A 154 4.12 -7.49 4.02
C TRP A 154 5.04 -6.76 3.04
N GLN A 155 5.81 -5.76 3.48
CA GLN A 155 6.71 -5.04 2.56
C GLN A 155 7.77 -5.95 1.91
N LYS A 156 8.24 -6.96 2.64
CA LYS A 156 9.23 -7.92 2.14
C LYS A 156 8.63 -8.93 1.16
N HIS A 157 7.45 -9.47 1.46
CA HIS A 157 6.91 -10.66 0.76
C HIS A 157 5.68 -10.41 -0.11
N LYS A 158 5.10 -9.19 -0.18
CA LYS A 158 3.92 -8.90 -1.01
C LYS A 158 4.08 -9.29 -2.48
N GLY A 159 5.29 -9.17 -3.02
CA GLY A 159 5.62 -9.55 -4.41
C GLY A 159 6.13 -10.99 -4.59
N SER A 160 6.39 -11.73 -3.50
CA SER A 160 6.89 -13.09 -3.56
C SER A 160 5.81 -14.08 -4.02
N PRO A 161 6.18 -15.20 -4.67
CA PRO A 161 5.29 -16.32 -4.93
C PRO A 161 4.69 -16.85 -3.62
N PHE A 162 3.39 -17.19 -3.65
CA PHE A 162 2.67 -17.63 -2.45
C PHE A 162 3.30 -18.83 -1.69
N PRO A 163 3.86 -19.86 -2.36
CA PRO A 163 4.55 -20.94 -1.65
C PRO A 163 5.73 -20.46 -0.79
N GLU A 164 6.54 -19.52 -1.29
CA GLU A 164 7.67 -18.93 -0.57
C GLU A 164 7.20 -18.12 0.65
N VAL A 165 6.04 -17.46 0.54
CA VAL A 165 5.44 -16.72 1.65
C VAL A 165 5.05 -17.66 2.78
N ALA A 166 4.44 -18.82 2.47
CA ALA A 166 4.08 -19.80 3.49
C ALA A 166 5.31 -20.32 4.25
N GLU A 167 6.41 -20.60 3.54
CA GLU A 167 7.70 -20.97 4.16
C GLU A 167 8.26 -19.84 5.03
N SER A 168 8.22 -18.60 4.53
CA SER A 168 8.72 -17.43 5.25
C SER A 168 7.92 -17.13 6.53
N VAL A 169 6.59 -17.31 6.50
CA VAL A 169 5.75 -17.21 7.71
C VAL A 169 6.18 -18.24 8.75
N GLN A 170 6.45 -19.47 8.32
CA GLN A 170 6.85 -20.55 9.22
C GLN A 170 8.23 -20.25 9.86
N GLU A 171 9.19 -19.79 9.07
CA GLU A 171 10.52 -19.39 9.56
C GLU A 171 10.45 -18.25 10.59
N GLU A 172 9.62 -17.23 10.33
CA GLU A 172 9.46 -16.09 11.25
C GLU A 172 8.75 -16.50 12.54
N LEU A 173 7.77 -17.40 12.47
CA LEU A 173 7.11 -17.97 13.65
C LEU A 173 8.08 -18.78 14.51
N ASP A 174 8.96 -19.59 13.90
CA ASP A 174 9.93 -20.39 14.64
C ASP A 174 11.02 -19.51 15.27
N THR A 175 11.45 -18.46 14.56
CA THR A 175 12.35 -17.43 15.10
C THR A 175 11.73 -16.72 16.30
N TYR A 176 10.44 -16.34 16.19
CA TYR A 176 9.71 -15.67 17.27
C TYR A 176 9.59 -16.57 18.51
N ARG A 177 9.25 -17.85 18.32
CA ARG A 177 9.18 -18.84 19.42
C ARG A 177 10.52 -18.99 20.14
N ALA A 178 11.63 -19.09 19.40
CA ALA A 178 12.96 -19.16 19.98
C ALA A 178 13.30 -17.90 20.81
N GLN A 179 12.93 -16.71 20.33
CA GLN A 179 13.10 -15.46 21.06
C GLN A 179 12.23 -15.40 22.32
N GLU A 180 10.96 -15.84 22.25
CA GLU A 180 10.10 -15.92 23.43
C GLU A 180 10.68 -16.83 24.51
N ASP A 181 11.23 -17.99 24.12
CA ASP A 181 11.80 -18.94 25.07
C ASP A 181 13.08 -18.40 25.72
N GLU A 182 13.91 -17.65 24.98
CA GLU A 182 15.04 -16.93 25.56
C GLU A 182 14.57 -15.84 26.54
N VAL A 183 13.53 -15.07 26.20
CA VAL A 183 12.95 -14.07 27.11
C VAL A 183 12.40 -14.73 28.38
N LYS A 184 11.73 -15.88 28.27
CA LYS A 184 11.26 -16.66 29.44
C LYS A 184 12.44 -17.13 30.29
N ARG A 185 13.52 -17.61 29.67
CA ARG A 185 14.75 -18.03 30.36
C ARG A 185 15.38 -16.87 31.13
N LEU A 186 15.55 -15.72 30.49
CA LEU A 186 16.10 -14.51 31.11
C LEU A 186 15.23 -14.02 32.27
N LYS A 187 13.90 -14.00 32.11
CA LYS A 187 12.96 -13.67 33.20
C LYS A 187 13.10 -14.62 34.39
N SER A 188 13.28 -15.91 34.16
CA SER A 188 13.48 -16.91 35.22
C SER A 188 14.78 -16.67 36.00
N ILE A 189 15.89 -16.38 35.31
CA ILE A 189 17.18 -16.05 35.93
C ILE A 189 17.05 -14.78 36.77
N MET A 190 16.42 -13.73 36.22
CA MET A 190 16.23 -12.47 36.92
C MET A 190 15.37 -12.63 38.19
N LYS A 191 14.30 -13.42 38.11
CA LYS A 191 13.46 -13.73 39.27
C LYS A 191 14.26 -14.42 40.38
N ARG A 192 15.05 -15.44 40.04
CA ARG A 192 15.91 -16.14 41.02
C ARG A 192 16.92 -15.20 41.69
N LEU A 193 17.49 -14.26 40.94
CA LEU A 193 18.43 -13.28 41.49
C LEU A 193 17.74 -12.32 42.48
N ILE A 194 16.54 -11.85 42.14
CA ILE A 194 15.73 -11.00 43.02
C ILE A 194 15.35 -11.77 44.29
N ASP A 195 14.89 -13.02 44.16
CA ASP A 195 14.53 -13.88 45.29
C ASP A 195 15.74 -14.08 46.22
N LEU A 196 16.94 -14.32 45.65
CA LEU A 196 18.19 -14.44 46.40
C LEU A 196 18.50 -13.17 47.21
N HIS A 197 18.50 -12.01 46.56
CA HIS A 197 18.80 -10.74 47.25
C HIS A 197 17.74 -10.38 48.30
N THR A 198 16.47 -10.69 48.03
CA THR A 198 15.37 -10.50 48.99
C THR A 198 15.57 -11.35 50.23
N ASN A 199 15.93 -12.63 50.06
CA ASN A 199 16.20 -13.55 51.16
C ASN A 199 17.42 -13.11 51.98
N VAL A 200 18.51 -12.73 51.31
CA VAL A 200 19.73 -12.23 51.97
C VAL A 200 19.43 -10.95 52.76
N ALA A 201 18.71 -9.99 52.18
CA ALA A 201 18.34 -8.75 52.87
C ALA A 201 17.45 -9.02 54.10
N THR A 202 16.49 -9.94 53.98
CA THR A 202 15.62 -10.35 55.09
C THR A 202 16.43 -10.99 56.22
N ALA A 203 17.33 -11.91 55.90
CA ALA A 203 18.19 -12.57 56.90
C ALA A 203 19.12 -11.58 57.62
N VAL A 204 19.66 -10.59 56.91
CA VAL A 204 20.48 -9.51 57.52
C VAL A 204 19.65 -8.65 58.47
N LEU A 205 18.43 -8.28 58.08
CA LEU A 205 17.51 -7.51 58.93
C LEU A 205 17.16 -8.25 60.24
N ASP A 206 17.00 -9.57 60.19
CA ASP A 206 16.70 -10.38 61.37
C ASP A 206 17.87 -10.47 62.36
N HIS A 207 19.12 -10.31 61.91
CA HIS A 207 20.29 -10.31 62.80
C HIS A 207 20.58 -8.93 63.42
N ILE A 208 20.02 -7.85 62.86
CA ILE A 208 20.23 -6.48 63.34
C ILE A 208 19.16 -6.07 64.37
N LYS A 209 18.02 -6.77 64.41
CA LYS A 209 16.95 -6.57 65.39
C LYS A 209 17.22 -7.35 66.67
#